data_AF-A0A7J4IGL5-F1
#
_entry.id   AF-A0A7J4IGL5-F1
#
_cell.length_a   1.000
_cell.length_b   1.000
_cell.length_c   1.000
_cell.angle_alpha   90.00
_cell.angle_beta   90.00
_cell.angle_gamma   90.00
#
_symmetry.space_group_name_H-M   'P 1'
#
loop_
_entity.id
_entity.type
_entity.pdbx_description
1 polymer ?
#
loop_
_entity_poly.entity_id
_entity_poly.type
_entity_poly.pdbx_seq_one_letter_code
_entity_poly.pdbx_strand_id
1 'polypeptide(L)' 'MANVGYSKKVMEHFMNPHNVGVIEHPDGYGKVGNPVCGDVMEIFIKVKDDIITDIKFRTFGCGSAIA' A
#
# COMPACT_ATOMS: atom_id res chain seq x y z
N MET A 1 -5.07 -4.41 -31.87
CA MET A 1 -4.03 -3.66 -31.13
C MET A 1 -3.81 -4.39 -29.82
N ALA A 2 -2.57 -4.77 -29.53
CA ALA A 2 -2.24 -5.56 -28.34
C ALA A 2 -2.75 -4.86 -27.07
N ASN A 3 -3.36 -5.62 -26.15
CA ASN A 3 -3.68 -5.18 -24.79
C ASN A 3 -2.36 -4.92 -24.05
N VAL A 4 -1.75 -3.76 -24.27
CA VAL A 4 -0.68 -3.24 -23.42
C VAL A 4 -1.38 -2.44 -22.33
N GLY A 5 -1.68 -3.07 -21.20
CA GLY A 5 -2.34 -2.37 -20.10
C GLY A 5 -2.84 -3.32 -19.05
N TYR A 6 -2.62 -2.93 -17.79
CA TYR A 6 -2.91 -3.64 -16.55
C TYR A 6 -4.14 -4.56 -16.57
N SER A 7 -4.04 -5.69 -15.86
CA SER A 7 -5.16 -6.64 -15.76
C SER A 7 -6.39 -5.98 -15.11
N LYS A 8 -7.58 -6.51 -15.36
CA LYS A 8 -8.82 -6.05 -14.71
C LYS A 8 -8.69 -6.00 -13.19
N LYS A 9 -8.00 -6.99 -12.59
CA LYS A 9 -7.76 -7.06 -11.15
C LYS A 9 -6.86 -5.94 -10.65
N VAL A 10 -5.81 -5.60 -11.40
CA VAL A 10 -4.93 -4.46 -11.07
C VAL A 10 -5.71 -3.15 -11.17
N MET A 11 -6.53 -2.98 -12.21
CA MET A 11 -7.39 -1.80 -12.35
C MET A 11 -8.44 -1.70 -11.24
N GLU A 12 -8.98 -2.81 -10.77
CA GLU A 12 -9.93 -2.86 -9.66
C GLU A 12 -9.28 -2.42 -8.34
N HIS A 13 -8.09 -2.94 -8.02
CA HIS A 13 -7.33 -2.50 -6.85
C HIS A 13 -6.89 -1.04 -6.97
N PHE A 14 -6.57 -0.55 -8.17
CA PHE A 14 -6.26 0.86 -8.39
C PHE A 14 -7.45 1.78 -8.12
N MET A 15 -8.64 1.40 -8.57
CA MET A 15 -9.85 2.22 -8.38
C MET A 15 -10.42 2.10 -6.96
N ASN A 16 -10.28 0.95 -6.31
CA ASN A 16 -10.76 0.69 -4.96
C ASN A 16 -9.64 0.08 -4.10
N PRO A 17 -8.61 0.85 -3.75
CA PRO A 17 -7.49 0.32 -2.98
C PRO A 17 -7.95 0.00 -1.56
N HIS A 18 -7.74 -1.25 -1.14
CA HIS A 18 -8.07 -1.69 0.21
C HIS A 18 -6.99 -1.26 1.18
N ASN A 19 -7.35 -1.03 2.45
CA ASN A 19 -6.38 -0.78 3.53
C ASN A 19 -5.50 0.47 3.34
N VAL A 20 -5.93 1.44 2.54
CA VAL A 20 -5.27 2.74 2.48
C VAL A 20 -5.51 3.51 3.77
N GLY A 21 -4.44 4.01 4.39
CA GLY A 21 -4.53 4.85 5.57
C GLY A 21 -3.34 4.70 6.51
N VAL A 22 -3.53 5.20 7.72
CA VAL A 22 -2.56 5.14 8.82
C VAL A 22 -3.28 4.58 10.03
N ILE A 23 -2.62 3.68 10.77
CA ILE A 23 -3.09 3.24 12.08
C ILE A 23 -2.42 4.13 13.13
N GLU A 24 -3.21 4.76 14.00
CA GLU A 24 -2.67 5.47 15.16
C GLU A 24 -2.11 4.46 16.17
N HIS A 25 -0.89 4.71 16.67
CA HIS A 25 -0.18 3.83 17.61
C HIS A 25 -0.08 2.37 17.13
N PRO A 26 0.50 2.07 15.96
CA PRO A 26 0.58 0.71 15.46
C PRO A 26 1.52 -0.14 16.34
N ASP A 27 1.31 -1.45 16.34
CA ASP A 27 2.21 -2.37 17.05
C ASP A 27 3.47 -2.66 16.21
N GLY A 28 3.37 -2.48 14.88
CA GLY A 28 4.49 -2.52 13.96
C GLY A 28 4.40 -1.44 12.88
N TYR A 29 5.52 -0.83 12.55
CA TYR A 29 5.65 0.18 11.51
C TYR A 29 6.89 -0.07 10.66
N GLY A 30 6.71 -0.02 9.34
CA GLY A 30 7.80 -0.15 8.37
C GLY A 30 7.70 0.95 7.31
N LYS A 31 8.84 1.52 6.93
CA LYS A 31 8.94 2.52 5.87
C LYS A 31 10.11 2.18 4.96
N VAL A 32 9.84 2.09 3.66
CA VAL A 32 10.83 1.82 2.63
C VAL A 32 10.56 2.72 1.43
N GLY A 33 11.60 3.28 0.84
CA GLY A 33 11.46 4.12 -0.34
C GLY A 33 12.80 4.71 -0.77
N ASN A 34 12.82 5.25 -1.98
CA ASN A 34 13.97 5.99 -2.48
C ASN A 34 13.61 7.49 -2.55
N PRO A 35 14.26 8.34 -1.73
CA PRO A 35 14.00 9.79 -1.72
C PRO A 35 14.20 10.45 -3.09
N VAL A 36 15.00 9.85 -3.97
CA VAL A 36 15.34 10.40 -5.28
C VAL A 36 14.20 10.25 -6.30
N CYS A 37 13.41 9.18 -6.22
CA CYS A 37 12.26 8.98 -7.13
C CYS A 37 10.91 9.40 -6.53
N GLY A 38 10.87 9.71 -5.23
CA GLY A 38 9.66 10.16 -4.54
C GLY A 38 8.70 9.03 -4.16
N ASP A 39 9.01 7.78 -4.52
CA ASP A 39 8.23 6.61 -4.16
C ASP A 39 8.60 6.15 -2.74
N VAL A 40 7.68 6.35 -1.81
CA VAL A 40 7.82 6.00 -0.40
C VAL A 40 6.60 5.19 0.03
N MET A 41 6.85 3.99 0.55
CA MET A 41 5.83 3.10 1.08
C MET A 41 5.95 2.99 2.59
N GLU A 42 4.83 3.16 3.28
CA GLU A 42 4.67 3.01 4.71
C GLU A 42 3.63 1.94 4.99
N ILE A 43 3.93 1.03 5.92
CA ILE A 43 3.05 -0.06 6.36
C ILE A 43 2.89 0.03 7.88
N PHE A 44 1.66 -0.14 8.33
CA PHE A 44 1.24 -0.10 9.73
C PHE A 44 0.47 -1.39 10.04
N ILE A 45 0.78 -2.05 11.16
CA ILE A 45 0.08 -3.27 11.60
C ILE A 45 -0.37 -3.19 13.05
N LYS A 46 -1.48 -3.89 13.34
CA LYS A 46 -1.91 -4.27 14.68
C LYS A 46 -1.80 -5.77 14.85
N VAL A 47 -1.19 -6.21 15.95
CA VAL A 47 -0.95 -7.64 16.22
C VAL A 47 -1.56 -7.99 17.56
N LYS A 48 -2.35 -9.07 17.58
CA LYS A 48 -2.92 -9.64 18.80
C LYS A 48 -2.78 -11.16 18.72
N ASP A 49 -2.23 -11.76 19.77
CA ASP A 49 -2.04 -13.22 19.86
C ASP A 49 -1.32 -13.80 18.63
N ASP A 50 -0.24 -13.12 18.19
CA ASP A 50 0.54 -13.43 16.99
C ASP A 50 -0.22 -13.37 15.65
N ILE A 51 -1.41 -12.76 15.63
CA ILE A 51 -2.24 -12.57 14.43
C ILE A 51 -2.30 -11.08 14.07
N ILE A 52 -2.07 -10.74 12.79
CA ILE A 52 -2.32 -9.39 12.27
C ILE A 52 -3.83 -9.17 12.21
N THR A 53 -4.32 -8.24 13.02
CA THR A 53 -5.76 -7.92 13.15
C THR A 53 -6.18 -6.71 12.33
N ASP A 54 -5.25 -5.79 12.07
CA ASP A 54 -5.43 -4.70 11.11
C ASP A 54 -4.10 -4.40 10.42
N ILE A 55 -4.20 -4.02 9.16
CA ILE A 55 -3.09 -3.55 8.34
C ILE A 55 -3.56 -2.34 7.55
N LYS A 56 -2.73 -1.31 7.53
CA LYS A 56 -2.91 -0.15 6.65
C LYS A 56 -1.60 0.16 5.95
N PHE A 57 -1.69 0.73 4.77
CA PHE A 57 -0.54 1.26 4.06
C PHE A 57 -0.82 2.67 3.56
N ARG A 58 0.26 3.42 3.40
CA ARG A 58 0.26 4.70 2.72
C ARG A 58 1.45 4.74 1.78
N THR A 59 1.20 5.10 0.54
CA THR A 59 2.24 5.28 -0.47
C THR A 59 2.21 6.72 -0.95
N PHE A 60 3.38 7.32 -1.09
CA PHE A 60 3.57 8.60 -1.75
C PHE A 60 4.40 8.31 -3.00
N GLY A 61 3.93 8.71 -4.18
CA GLY A 61 4.59 8.37 -5.45
C GLY A 61 3.68 8.50 -6.67
N CYS A 62 4.21 8.18 -7.85
CA CYS A 62 3.44 8.12 -9.09
C CYS A 62 2.36 7.02 -9.01
N GLY A 63 1.23 7.17 -9.71
CA GLY A 63 0.04 6.28 -9.60
C GLY A 63 0.33 4.77 -9.72
N SER A 64 1.46 4.38 -10.32
CA SER A 64 1.95 3.00 -10.36
C SER A 64 2.22 2.36 -8.98
N ALA A 65 2.41 3.14 -7.93
CA ALA A 65 2.70 2.63 -6.59
C ALA A 65 1.45 2.23 -5.78
N ILE A 66 0.25 2.51 -6.31
CA ILE A 66 -1.03 2.34 -5.60
C ILE A 66 -1.71 1.00 -5.93
N ALA A 67 -1.30 0.29 -7.00
CA ALA A 67 -2.00 -0.90 -7.50
C ALA A 67 -1.11 -2.02 -8.07
#